data_AF-A0A7K6WZJ3-F1
#
_entry.id   AF-A0A7K6WZJ3-F1
#
_cell.length_a   1.000
_cell.length_b   1.000
_cell.length_c   1.000
_cell.angle_alpha   90.00
_cell.angle_beta   90.00
_cell.angle_gamma   90.00
#
_symmetry.space_group_name_H-M   'P 1'
#
loop_
_entity.id
_entity.type
_entity.pdbx_description
1 polymer ?
#
loop_
_entity_poly.entity_id
_entity_poly.type
_entity_poly.pdbx_seq_one_letter_code
_entity_poly.pdbx_strand_id
1 'polypeptide(L)' 'WQLTATKAGRQTLRDKGTYVILRELHRWEREPDVLAACEKVIQVLIGDEPSPGMENLLE' A
#
# COMPACT_ATOMS: atom_id res chain seq x y z
N TRP A 1 -1.41 -8.15 3.66
CA TRP A 1 -0.42 -7.13 4.06
C TRP A 1 1.05 -7.57 3.93
N GLN A 2 1.36 -8.72 3.33
CA GLN A 2 2.75 -9.23 3.33
C GLN A 2 3.73 -8.37 2.50
N LEU A 3 3.30 -7.87 1.33
CA LEU A 3 4.16 -7.07 0.45
C LEU A 3 4.41 -5.64 0.95
N THR A 4 3.47 -5.03 1.66
CA THR A 4 3.62 -3.64 2.16
C THR A 4 4.34 -3.56 3.50
N ALA A 5 4.51 -4.69 4.20
CA ALA A 5 5.15 -4.76 5.51
C ALA A 5 6.64 -4.37 5.43
N THR A 6 7.34 -4.80 4.39
CA THR A 6 8.78 -4.54 4.24
C THR A 6 9.06 -3.34 3.34
N LYS A 7 10.17 -2.65 3.60
CA LYS A 7 10.65 -1.57 2.73
C LYS A 7 10.87 -2.04 1.28
N ALA A 8 11.49 -3.20 1.11
CA ALA A 8 11.74 -3.78 -0.21
C ALA A 8 10.44 -4.04 -0.99
N GLY A 9 9.41 -4.53 -0.30
CA GLY A 9 8.11 -4.76 -0.92
C GLY A 9 7.39 -3.44 -1.29
N ARG A 10 7.42 -2.42 -0.41
CA ARG A 10 6.91 -1.08 -0.75
C ARG A 10 7.63 -0.47 -1.95
N GLN A 11 8.96 -0.56 -2.00
CA GLN A 11 9.74 -0.09 -3.14
C GLN A 11 9.33 -0.79 -4.43
N THR A 12 9.19 -2.12 -4.40
CA THR A 12 8.76 -2.92 -5.56
C THR A 12 7.40 -2.45 -6.09
N LEU A 13 6.44 -2.17 -5.20
CA LEU A 13 5.12 -1.68 -5.59
C LEU A 13 5.17 -0.26 -6.19
N ARG A 14 6.02 0.62 -5.65
CA ARG A 14 6.22 1.96 -6.23
C ARG A 14 6.85 1.88 -7.62
N ASP A 15 7.89 1.07 -7.79
CA ASP A 15 8.61 0.90 -9.06
C ASP A 15 7.72 0.28 -10.15
N LYS A 16 6.73 -0.54 -9.76
CA LYS A 16 5.74 -1.13 -10.68
C LYS A 16 4.55 -0.22 -10.97
N GLY A 17 4.51 1.00 -10.41
CA GLY A 17 3.40 1.93 -10.61
C GLY A 17 2.08 1.48 -9.97
N THR A 18 2.14 0.60 -8.96
CA THR A 18 0.95 0.01 -8.32
C THR A 18 -0.02 1.06 -7.78
N TYR A 19 0.51 2.18 -7.27
CA TYR A 19 -0.32 3.30 -6.79
C TYR A 19 -1.31 3.81 -7.85
N VAL A 20 -0.87 3.96 -9.10
CA VAL A 20 -1.71 4.52 -10.18
C VAL A 20 -2.87 3.59 -10.47
N ILE A 21 -2.59 2.28 -10.52
CA ILE A 21 -3.59 1.23 -10.77
C ILE A 21 -4.61 1.17 -9.63
N LEU A 22 -4.14 1.12 -8.37
CA LEU A 22 -5.03 1.03 -7.22
C LEU A 22 -5.86 2.29 -7.01
N ARG A 23 -5.29 3.47 -7.27
CA ARG A 23 -6.04 4.73 -7.22
C ARG A 23 -7.17 4.74 -8.24
N GLU A 24 -6.92 4.25 -9.44
CA GLU A 24 -7.97 4.17 -10.45
C GLU A 24 -9.03 3.14 -10.06
N LEU A 25 -8.64 1.93 -9.63
CA LEU A 25 -9.59 0.92 -9.14
C LEU A 25 -10.48 1.47 -8.02
N HIS A 26 -9.88 2.11 -7.01
CA HIS A 26 -10.60 2.71 -5.88
C HIS A 26 -11.66 3.74 -6.30
N ARG A 27 -11.50 4.44 -7.44
CA ARG A 27 -12.48 5.45 -7.88
C ARG A 27 -13.81 4.86 -8.35
N TRP A 28 -13.80 3.63 -8.85
CA TRP A 28 -14.98 3.02 -9.48
C TRP A 28 -15.47 1.76 -8.76
N GLU A 29 -14.67 1.25 -7.81
CA GLU A 29 -15.04 0.10 -6.98
C GLU A 29 -16.22 0.41 -6.06
N ARG A 30 -17.06 -0.60 -5.82
CA ARG A 30 -18.27 -0.50 -4.98
C ARG A 30 -18.29 -1.50 -3.84
N GLU A 31 -17.50 -2.57 -3.93
CA GLU A 31 -17.42 -3.57 -2.88
C GLU A 31 -16.62 -3.00 -1.68
N PRO A 32 -17.24 -2.90 -0.48
CA PRO A 32 -16.61 -2.29 0.68
C PRO A 32 -15.26 -2.89 1.09
N ASP A 33 -15.10 -4.21 1.03
CA ASP A 33 -13.85 -4.86 1.45
C ASP A 33 -12.72 -4.58 0.43
N VAL A 34 -13.01 -4.52 -0.86
CA VAL A 34 -12.05 -4.13 -1.90
C VAL A 34 -11.64 -2.67 -1.74
N LEU A 35 -12.59 -1.76 -1.46
CA LEU A 35 -12.28 -0.35 -1.18
C LEU A 35 -11.33 -0.23 0.02
N ALA A 36 -11.64 -0.89 1.13
CA ALA A 36 -10.82 -0.88 2.34
C ALA A 36 -9.43 -1.47 2.09
N ALA A 37 -9.32 -2.50 1.26
CA ALA A 37 -8.02 -3.07 0.86
C ALA A 37 -7.21 -2.09 0.01
N CYS A 38 -7.84 -1.44 -0.98
CA CYS A 38 -7.19 -0.46 -1.84
C CYS A 38 -6.69 0.75 -1.03
N GLU A 39 -7.54 1.31 -0.16
CA GLU A 39 -7.23 2.47 0.66
C GLU A 39 -5.98 2.24 1.52
N LYS A 40 -5.93 1.11 2.23
CA LYS A 40 -4.80 0.76 3.09
C LYS A 40 -3.49 0.62 2.32
N VAL A 41 -3.49 0.01 1.12
CA VAL A 41 -2.27 -0.06 0.30
C VAL A 41 -1.88 1.31 -0.23
N ILE A 42 -2.84 2.11 -0.69
CA ILE A 42 -2.61 3.48 -1.15
C ILE A 42 -1.95 4.32 -0.04
N GLN A 43 -2.51 4.30 1.18
CA GLN A 43 -1.98 5.02 2.34
C GLN A 43 -0.52 4.66 2.62
N VAL A 44 -0.15 3.38 2.55
CA VAL A 44 1.23 2.93 2.74
C VAL A 44 2.15 3.40 1.62
N LEU A 45 1.69 3.42 0.36
CA LEU A 45 2.54 3.81 -0.77
C LEU A 45 2.79 5.30 -0.85
N ILE A 46 1.85 6.14 -0.40
CA ILE A 46 1.99 7.60 -0.36
C ILE A 46 2.66 8.11 0.92
N GLY A 47 2.65 7.31 1.99
CA GLY A 47 3.29 7.66 3.26
C GLY A 47 4.81 7.60 3.20
N ASP A 48 5.45 8.33 4.11
CA ASP A 48 6.89 8.29 4.30
C ASP A 48 7.36 6.90 4.75
N GLU A 49 8.62 6.57 4.45
CA GLU A 49 9.22 5.35 4.95
C GLU A 49 9.39 5.42 6.47
N PRO A 50 9.02 4.36 7.21
CA PRO A 50 9.19 4.30 8.65
C PRO A 50 10.68 4.38 9.02
N SER A 51 10.96 5.00 10.18
CA SER A 51 12.31 5.10 10.72
C SER A 51 12.94 3.72 10.94
N PRO A 52 14.28 3.60 10.89
CA PRO A 52 14.98 2.36 11.21
C PRO A 52 14.54 1.83 12.58
N GLY A 53 14.08 0.58 12.67
CA GLY A 53 13.52 -0.01 13.89
C GLY A 53 11.99 -0.02 13.97
N MET A 54 11.28 0.59 13.02
CA MET A 54 9.81 0.49 12.85
C MET A 54 9.42 -0.41 11.67
N GLU A 55 10.31 -1.32 11.26
CA GLU A 55 10.13 -2.13 10.04
C GLU A 55 9.04 -3.20 10.18
N ASN A 56 8.68 -3.58 11.41
CA ASN A 56 7.51 -4.40 11.70
C ASN A 56 6.34 -3.52 12.17
N LEU A 57 5.55 -3.01 11.22
CA LEU A 57 4.27 -2.36 11.50
C LEU A 57 3.15 -3.36 11.89
N LEU A 58 3.48 -4.65 12.03
CA LEU A 58 2.59 -5.74 12.41
C LEU A 58 3.33 -6.72 13.33
N GLU A 59 3.37 -6.42 14.63
CA GLU A 59 3.29 -7.43 15.70
C GLU A 59 1.95 -7.25 16.43
#